data_AF-A0A447QGI0-F1
#
_entry.id   AF-A0A447QGI0-F1
#
_cell.length_a   1.000
_cell.length_b   1.000
_cell.length_c   1.000
_cell.angle_alpha   90.00
_cell.angle_beta   90.00
_cell.angle_gamma   90.00
#
_symmetry.space_group_name_H-M   'P 1'
#
loop_
_entity.id
_entity.type
_entity.pdbx_description
1 polymer ?
#
loop_
_entity_poly.entity_id
_entity_poly.type
_entity_poly.pdbx_seq_one_letter_code
_entity_poly.pdbx_strand_id
1 'polypeptide(L)' 'MSKIYEDNSLTIGHTPLVRLNRIGNGRILAKVESATRALASNAASAPI' A
#
# COMPACT_ATOMS: atom_id res chain seq x y z
N MET A 1 -16.10 -7.50 -5.63
CA MET A 1 -16.29 -7.76 -4.19
C MET A 1 -15.99 -6.50 -3.41
N SER A 2 -16.94 -5.98 -2.64
CA SER A 2 -16.62 -4.98 -1.62
C SER A 2 -16.09 -5.69 -0.38
N LYS A 3 -15.02 -5.15 0.21
CA LYS A 3 -14.50 -5.57 1.50
C LYS A 3 -14.32 -4.30 2.33
N ILE A 4 -15.18 -4.13 3.32
CA ILE A 4 -15.16 -3.00 4.25
C ILE A 4 -14.43 -3.49 5.49
N TYR A 5 -13.48 -2.69 5.98
CA TYR A 5 -12.69 -2.99 7.16
C TYR A 5 -13.12 -2.05 8.29
N GLU A 6 -13.18 -2.57 9.51
CA GLU A 6 -13.56 -1.80 10.69
C GLU A 6 -12.54 -0.71 11.04
N ASP A 7 -11.27 -0.91 10.67
CA ASP A 7 -10.20 0.04 10.89
C ASP A 7 -9.12 -0.03 9.79
N ASN A 8 -8.30 1.03 9.71
CA ASN A 8 -7.23 1.14 8.72
C ASN A 8 -6.10 0.11 8.92
N SER A 9 -5.86 -0.34 10.15
CA SER A 9 -4.77 -1.28 10.45
C SER A 9 -5.00 -2.65 9.80
N LEU A 10 -6.27 -3.05 9.62
CA LEU A 10 -6.65 -4.27 8.89
C LEU A 10 -6.32 -4.23 7.40
N THR A 11 -5.91 -3.07 6.86
CA THR A 11 -5.49 -2.91 5.46
C THR A 11 -3.96 -2.99 5.28
N ILE A 12 -3.20 -3.07 6.37
CA ILE A 12 -1.74 -3.19 6.35
C ILE A 12 -1.33 -4.54 5.74
N GLY A 13 -0.27 -4.53 4.94
CA GLY A 13 0.21 -5.70 4.20
C GLY A 13 -0.36 -5.78 2.79
N HIS A 14 -0.41 -6.99 2.23
CA HIS A 14 -0.79 -7.23 0.82
C HIS A 14 -0.01 -6.37 -0.19
N THR A 15 1.22 -6.02 0.16
CA THR A 15 2.11 -5.22 -0.67
C THR A 15 2.50 -6.01 -1.93
N PRO A 16 2.46 -5.39 -3.11
CA PRO A 16 2.73 -6.10 -4.35
C PRO A 16 4.20 -6.52 -4.42
N LEU A 17 4.41 -7.66 -5.07
CA LEU A 17 5.73 -8.10 -5.51
C LEU A 17 5.85 -7.80 -7.01
N VAL A 18 6.79 -6.94 -7.39
CA VAL A 18 6.90 -6.42 -8.76
C VAL A 18 8.23 -6.86 -9.37
N ARG A 19 8.19 -7.33 -10.63
CA ARG A 19 9.41 -7.65 -11.38
C ARG A 19 10.03 -6.40 -11.97
N LEU A 20 11.33 -6.23 -11.78
CA LEU A 20 12.08 -5.16 -12.43
C LEU A 20 12.53 -5.61 -13.83
N ASN A 21 11.96 -4.98 -14.86
CA ASN A 21 12.20 -5.37 -16.25
C ASN A 21 13.37 -4.62 -16.91
N ARG A 22 13.75 -3.47 -16.36
CA ARG A 22 14.81 -2.59 -16.92
C ARG A 22 16.08 -2.52 -16.07
N ILE A 23 16.04 -3.02 -14.83
CA ILE A 23 17.16 -3.01 -13.90
C ILE A 23 17.52 -4.45 -13.55
N GLY A 24 18.79 -4.81 -13.69
CA GLY A 24 19.29 -6.18 -13.49
C GLY A 24 18.98 -7.10 -14.68
N ASN A 25 18.86 -8.40 -14.40
CA ASN A 25 18.71 -9.47 -15.41
C ASN A 25 17.27 -10.00 -15.56
N GLY A 26 16.26 -9.22 -15.14
CA GLY A 26 14.84 -9.62 -15.21
C GLY A 26 14.42 -10.67 -14.18
N ARG A 27 15.29 -11.08 -13.26
CA ARG A 27 14.98 -12.01 -12.16
C ARG A 27 14.81 -11.32 -10.81
N ILE A 28 14.92 -10.00 -10.78
CA ILE A 28 14.76 -9.22 -9.56
C ILE A 28 13.27 -8.97 -9.32
N LEU A 29 12.81 -9.43 -8.16
CA LEU A 29 11.48 -9.14 -7.63
C LEU A 29 11.63 -8.19 -6.44
N ALA A 30 10.94 -7.06 -6.50
CA ALA A 30 10.94 -6.04 -5.47
C ALA A 30 9.61 -6.05 -4.73
N LYS A 31 9.66 -6.11 -3.39
CA LYS A 31 8.50 -5.99 -2.51
C LYS A 31 8.29 -4.51 -2.19
N VAL A 32 7.15 -3.95 -2.58
CA VAL A 32 6.89 -2.50 -2.51
C VAL A 32 6.13 -2.16 -1.22
N GLU A 33 6.86 -1.93 -0.13
CA GLU A 33 6.28 -1.65 1.19
C GLU A 33 5.59 -0.28 1.29
N SER A 34 6.03 0.70 0.50
CA SER A 34 5.42 2.04 0.46
C SER A 34 3.99 2.06 -0.08
N ALA A 35 3.53 0.97 -0.72
CA ALA A 35 2.15 0.79 -1.16
C ALA A 35 1.22 0.27 -0.04
N THR A 36 1.68 0.27 1.22
CA THR A 36 0.82 0.02 2.39
C THR A 36 -0.31 1.07 2.46
N ARG A 37 -1.55 0.61 2.64
CA ARG A 37 -2.73 1.49 2.81
C ARG A 37 -2.84 2.02 4.25
N ALA A 38 -1.76 2.56 4.80
CA ALA A 38 -1.83 3.29 6.07
C ALA A 38 -2.07 4.77 5.76
N LEU A 39 -3.32 5.20 5.70
CA LEU A 39 -3.62 6.63 5.82
C LEU A 39 -3.46 7.00 7.30
N ALA A 40 -2.47 7.85 7.59
CA ALA A 40 -2.39 8.52 8.89
C ALA A 40 -3.65 9.40 9.04
N SER A 41 -4.48 9.06 10.01
CA SER A 41 -5.57 9.93 10.46
C SER A 41 -4.97 11.24 10.98
N ASN A 42 -5.27 12.35 10.31
CA ASN A 42 -5.70 13.64 10.87
C ASN A 42 -5.44 14.78 9.88
N ALA A 43 -6.34 14.98 8.92
CA ALA A 43 -6.54 16.28 8.30
C ALA A 43 -8.00 16.39 7.83
N ALA A 44 -8.66 17.48 8.22
CA ALA A 44 -10.02 17.90 7.87
C ALA A 44 -11.17 17.49 8.81
N SER A 45 -10.97 17.64 10.12
CA SER A 45 -11.92 18.39 10.94
C SER A 45 -11.47 19.86 10.99
N ALA A 46 -11.77 20.61 9.92
CA ALA A 46 -11.80 22.07 9.94
C ALA A 46 -13.05 22.50 9.16
N PRO A 47 -14.09 23.01 9.84
CA PRO A 47 -15.24 23.59 9.15
C PRO A 47 -14.78 24.89 8.45
N ILE A 48 -15.18 25.04 7.18
CA ILE A 48 -15.36 26.34 6.52
C ILE A 48 -16.60 27.03 7.09
#